data_AF-A0A5C5YX53-F1
#
_entry.id   AF-A0A5C5YX53-F1
#
_cell.length_a   1.000
_cell.length_b   1.000
_cell.length_c   1.000
_cell.angle_alpha   90.00
_cell.angle_beta   90.00
_cell.angle_gamma   90.00
#
_symmetry.space_group_name_H-M   'P 1'
#
loop_
_entity.id
_entity.type
_entity.pdbx_description
1 polymer ?
#
loop_
_entity_poly.entity_id
_entity_poly.type
_entity_poly.pdbx_seq_one_letter_code
_entity_poly.pdbx_strand_id
1 'polypeptide(L)'
;MQTKILQPVQEVWQHHCAALGEAITHTIHELNNLVRLDDYHRHGHNTEKLEEALGPYATASLDVSSLSSVLGPSARALAMDSVRLDRINELLKSLESMKDDGSLTVSGCESVDIEEDELRIHQAAEKHLHHMASVFRALRIAQLEIRSKYQPEIHDVAFANFDWQELSPAELRLCPPFIVVARINANQSAQLRKAMSLLESRQPIKIVTVRSDLRTQYASVHDPSVPVSMAVEMIPLAMRGVHFVQTCVADPQFEENLFAGLTAPRPGVVSLLSPLDHEEADHFHQRAQRAVRSRAFPLCFYDPDASRHFVNCFDLSNNPAVEDVWVNASAEAGDNGTEGDEYTFAHFAESEASFVAEFDLIAEAEKPEHVIPMTDYLELNRRQRVGRTPFIEVIDCNGETAQKTASDAVVVQTADRMHLWRTLQQIAGIDNPHIQQAHTKLHAEFGVHVDSLKEQMEAETTCREQTAVAEAVRRFVAHLTGVDPSEINVS
;
A
#
# COMPACT_ATOMS: atom_id res chain seq x y z
N MET A 1 -18.12 6.71 15.68
CA MET A 1 -17.51 5.35 15.63
C MET A 1 -16.98 5.01 14.25
N GLN A 2 -17.66 5.37 13.14
CA GLN A 2 -17.06 5.42 11.78
C GLN A 2 -15.81 6.32 11.69
N THR A 3 -15.65 7.25 12.63
CA THR A 3 -14.45 8.05 12.90
C THR A 3 -13.19 7.22 13.20
N LYS A 4 -13.33 5.95 13.63
CA LYS A 4 -12.20 5.11 14.04
C LYS A 4 -11.37 4.57 12.87
N ILE A 5 -11.94 4.44 11.67
CA ILE A 5 -11.15 3.98 10.50
C ILE A 5 -10.37 5.10 9.82
N LEU A 6 -10.88 6.32 9.93
CA LEU A 6 -10.11 7.48 9.53
C LEU A 6 -9.07 7.87 10.60
N GLN A 7 -9.06 7.22 11.77
CA GLN A 7 -8.04 7.47 12.79
C GLN A 7 -6.64 7.07 12.28
N PRO A 8 -6.40 5.86 11.73
CA PRO A 8 -5.13 5.55 11.08
C PRO A 8 -4.74 6.55 9.98
N VAL A 9 -5.71 6.99 9.16
CA VAL A 9 -5.48 8.02 8.13
C VAL A 9 -5.03 9.35 8.76
N GLN A 10 -5.65 9.73 9.87
CA GLN A 10 -5.32 10.93 10.64
C GLN A 10 -3.95 10.80 11.33
N GLU A 11 -3.58 9.61 11.80
CA GLU A 11 -2.27 9.32 12.38
C GLU A 11 -1.15 9.48 11.34
N VAL A 12 -1.35 8.99 10.11
CA VAL A 12 -0.40 9.24 9.00
C VAL A 12 -0.28 10.74 8.73
N TRP A 13 -1.39 11.46 8.65
CA TRP A 13 -1.38 12.90 8.45
C TRP A 13 -0.60 13.62 9.58
N GLN A 14 -0.90 13.30 10.84
CA GLN A 14 -0.22 13.87 12.01
C GLN A 14 1.28 13.56 12.02
N HIS A 15 1.68 12.36 11.59
CA HIS A 15 3.08 11.98 11.45
C HIS A 15 3.83 12.93 10.50
N HIS A 16 3.28 13.21 9.32
CA HIS A 16 3.90 14.14 8.36
C HIS A 16 3.96 15.58 8.88
N CYS A 17 2.87 16.05 9.51
CA CYS A 17 2.84 17.37 10.12
C CYS A 17 3.91 17.51 11.22
N ALA A 18 4.09 16.49 12.05
CA ALA A 18 5.10 16.47 13.10
C ALA A 18 6.52 16.47 12.52
N ALA A 19 6.79 15.60 11.52
CA ALA A 19 8.08 15.53 10.85
C ALA A 19 8.47 16.85 10.17
N LEU A 20 7.51 17.51 9.50
CA LEU A 20 7.73 18.83 8.91
C LEU A 20 7.96 19.91 9.98
N GLY A 21 7.20 19.88 11.08
CA GLY A 21 7.37 20.80 12.19
C GLY A 21 8.75 20.69 12.86
N GLU A 22 9.26 19.47 12.99
CA GLU A 22 10.62 19.20 13.47
C GLU A 22 11.67 19.72 12.48
N ALA A 23 11.50 19.45 11.18
CA ALA A 23 12.42 19.94 10.14
C ALA A 23 12.48 21.47 10.09
N ILE A 24 11.34 22.16 10.21
CA ILE A 24 11.27 23.62 10.30
C ILE A 24 11.98 24.10 11.57
N THR A 25 11.72 23.48 12.72
CA THR A 25 12.34 23.87 14.00
C THR A 25 13.86 23.70 13.97
N HIS A 26 14.36 22.59 13.42
CA HIS A 26 15.78 22.37 13.22
C HIS A 26 16.40 23.44 12.31
N THR A 27 15.74 23.73 11.19
CA THR A 27 16.20 24.74 10.22
C THR A 27 16.24 26.15 10.83
N ILE A 28 15.23 26.53 11.61
CA ILE A 28 15.21 27.80 12.37
C ILE A 28 16.39 27.86 13.33
N HIS A 29 16.69 26.76 14.03
CA HIS A 29 17.83 26.71 14.94
C HIS A 29 19.17 26.93 14.23
N GLU A 30 19.39 26.26 13.09
CA GLU A 30 20.61 26.42 12.29
C GLU A 30 20.79 27.84 11.75
N LEU A 31 19.72 28.45 11.26
CA LEU A 31 19.75 29.84 10.78
C LEU A 31 19.99 30.83 11.91
N ASN A 32 19.38 30.62 13.08
CA ASN A 32 19.65 31.44 14.26
C ASN A 32 21.12 31.33 14.71
N ASN A 33 21.73 30.15 14.60
CA ASN A 33 23.16 29.98 14.86
C ASN A 33 24.03 30.76 13.86
N LEU A 34 23.64 30.80 12.57
CA LEU A 34 24.31 31.65 11.59
C LEU A 34 24.19 33.13 11.92
N VAL A 35 22.99 33.61 12.26
CA VAL A 35 22.77 35.02 12.63
C VAL A 35 23.56 35.38 13.89
N ARG A 36 23.61 34.50 14.89
CA ARG A 36 24.42 34.70 16.11
C ARG A 36 25.92 34.76 15.80
N LEU A 37 26.41 33.88 14.93
CA LEU A 37 27.80 33.89 14.50
C LEU A 37 28.15 35.18 13.74
N ASP A 38 27.24 35.65 12.88
CA ASP A 38 27.39 36.91 12.16
C ASP A 38 27.39 38.12 13.12
N ASP A 39 26.49 38.15 14.10
CA ASP A 39 26.48 39.18 15.14
C ASP A 39 27.79 39.20 15.94
N TYR A 40 28.35 38.02 16.22
CA TYR A 40 29.66 37.91 16.85
C TYR A 40 30.78 38.46 15.94
N HIS A 41 30.79 38.14 14.63
CA HIS A 41 31.76 38.69 13.70
C HIS A 41 31.66 40.22 13.54
N ARG A 42 30.45 40.78 13.56
CA ARG A 42 30.22 42.23 13.46
C ARG A 42 30.54 42.99 14.74
N HIS A 43 30.10 42.48 15.89
CA HIS A 43 30.02 43.23 17.15
C HIS A 43 30.78 42.58 18.32
N GLY A 44 31.20 41.31 18.22
CA GLY A 44 31.84 40.56 19.30
C GLY A 44 33.19 41.12 19.76
N HIS A 45 33.85 41.92 18.92
CA HIS A 45 35.10 42.60 19.22
C HIS A 45 34.94 44.09 19.51
N ASN A 46 33.72 44.58 19.69
CA ASN A 46 33.49 45.93 20.20
C ASN A 46 33.93 45.99 21.67
N THR A 47 34.38 47.16 22.12
CA THR A 47 34.92 47.37 23.46
C THR A 47 33.97 46.88 24.56
N GLU A 48 32.68 47.20 24.46
CA GLU A 48 31.66 46.80 25.43
C GLU A 48 31.52 45.27 25.56
N LYS A 49 31.42 44.54 24.45
CA LYS A 49 31.30 43.07 24.47
C LYS A 49 32.60 42.38 24.92
N LEU A 50 33.77 42.98 24.65
CA LEU A 50 35.05 42.46 25.13
C LEU A 50 35.22 42.67 26.64
N GLU A 51 34.79 43.80 27.18
CA GLU A 51 34.78 44.06 28.62
C GLU A 51 33.87 43.07 29.38
N GLU A 52 32.69 42.77 28.81
CA GLU A 52 31.76 41.79 29.35
C GLU A 52 32.34 40.36 29.32
N ALA A 53 32.94 39.95 28.20
CA ALA A 53 33.47 38.59 28.03
C ALA A 53 34.76 38.32 28.84
N LEU A 54 35.63 39.33 28.99
CA LEU A 54 36.90 39.20 29.70
C LEU A 54 36.76 39.40 31.22
N GLY A 55 35.65 40.00 31.66
CA GLY A 55 35.33 40.22 33.06
C GLY A 55 36.20 41.30 33.74
N PRO A 56 35.88 41.65 34.99
CA PRO A 56 36.39 42.85 35.66
C PRO A 56 37.91 42.82 35.97
N TYR A 57 38.54 41.65 35.97
CA TYR A 57 39.98 41.51 36.24
C TYR A 57 40.85 41.75 34.99
N ALA A 58 40.35 41.38 33.82
CA ALA A 58 41.06 41.55 32.56
C ALA A 58 40.99 43.00 32.07
N THR A 59 39.86 43.69 32.28
CA THR A 59 39.70 45.11 31.95
C THR A 59 40.63 46.04 32.75
N ALA A 60 41.06 45.61 33.94
CA ALA A 60 42.03 46.33 34.76
C ALA A 60 43.50 46.12 34.36
N SER A 61 43.79 45.07 33.58
CA SER A 61 45.16 44.64 33.24
C SER A 61 45.49 44.70 31.74
N LEU A 62 44.48 44.77 30.87
CA LEU A 62 44.61 44.83 29.42
C LEU A 62 43.93 46.08 28.86
N ASP A 63 44.56 46.71 27.86
CA ASP A 63 43.93 47.79 27.09
C ASP A 63 42.95 47.18 26.07
N VAL A 64 41.67 47.12 26.46
CA VAL A 64 40.57 46.57 25.65
C VAL A 64 40.35 47.38 24.37
N SER A 65 40.65 48.68 24.38
CA SER A 65 40.51 49.54 23.19
C SER A 65 41.54 49.16 22.11
N SER A 66 42.78 48.90 22.53
CA SER A 66 43.83 48.38 21.65
C SER A 66 43.50 46.98 21.13
N LEU A 67 42.99 46.07 21.96
CA LEU A 67 42.56 44.74 21.52
C LEU A 67 41.42 44.77 20.51
N SER A 68 40.41 45.63 20.73
CA SER A 68 39.30 45.86 19.79
C SER A 68 39.81 46.35 18.43
N SER A 69 40.78 47.27 18.43
CA SER A 69 41.37 47.82 17.19
C SER A 69 42.13 46.78 16.36
N VAL A 70 42.74 45.78 17.02
CA VAL A 70 43.53 44.72 16.36
C VAL A 70 42.64 43.58 15.86
N LEU A 71 41.65 43.14 16.66
CA LEU A 71 40.80 42.00 16.34
C LEU A 71 39.59 42.37 15.45
N GLY A 72 39.09 43.60 15.58
CA GLY A 72 37.88 44.07 14.90
C GLY A 72 37.91 43.99 13.37
N PRO A 73 38.97 44.45 12.67
CA PRO A 73 39.01 44.44 11.21
C PRO A 73 38.96 43.03 10.60
N SER A 74 39.69 42.07 11.18
CA SER A 74 39.72 40.69 10.67
C SER A 74 38.41 39.95 10.90
N ALA A 75 37.76 40.19 12.04
CA ALA A 75 36.48 39.55 12.35
C ALA A 75 35.33 40.11 11.50
N ARG A 76 35.30 41.43 11.28
CA ARG A 76 34.29 42.07 10.43
C ARG A 76 34.39 41.66 8.97
N ALA A 77 35.58 41.27 8.49
CA ALA A 77 35.75 40.72 7.15
C ALA A 77 35.11 39.32 6.98
N LEU A 78 34.85 38.61 8.09
CA LEU A 78 34.12 37.34 8.11
C LEU A 78 32.61 37.54 8.30
N ALA A 79 32.14 38.78 8.46
CA ALA A 79 30.72 39.07 8.51
C ALA A 79 30.09 38.87 7.13
N MET A 80 28.85 38.41 7.14
CA MET A 80 28.04 38.13 5.97
C MET A 80 27.69 39.44 5.26
N ASP A 81 27.42 39.36 3.96
CA ASP A 81 26.88 40.49 3.21
C ASP A 81 25.49 40.91 3.77
N SER A 82 25.19 42.21 3.76
CA SER A 82 23.94 42.72 4.32
C SER A 82 22.70 42.18 3.60
N VAL A 83 22.76 42.01 2.28
CA VAL A 83 21.65 41.45 1.50
C VAL A 83 21.37 40.00 1.90
N ARG A 84 22.45 39.24 2.19
CA ARG A 84 22.33 37.86 2.69
C ARG A 84 21.71 37.81 4.09
N LEU A 85 22.12 38.70 4.99
CA LEU A 85 21.56 38.79 6.34
C LEU A 85 20.07 39.16 6.32
N ASP A 86 19.68 40.12 5.49
CA ASP A 86 18.27 40.52 5.34
C ASP A 86 17.42 39.35 4.84
N ARG A 87 17.90 38.61 3.83
CA ARG A 87 17.23 37.41 3.32
C ARG A 87 17.08 36.32 4.38
N ILE A 88 18.11 36.06 5.19
CA ILE A 88 18.04 35.07 6.27
C ILE A 88 17.02 35.50 7.33
N ASN A 89 16.97 36.78 7.68
CA ASN A 89 16.00 37.30 8.64
C ASN A 89 14.55 37.24 8.11
N GLU A 90 14.32 37.54 6.83
CA GLU A 90 13.01 37.36 6.20
C GLU A 90 12.59 35.90 6.16
N LEU A 91 13.54 35.00 5.88
CA LEU A 91 13.31 33.57 5.85
C LEU A 91 13.01 33.02 7.26
N LEU A 92 13.73 33.47 8.29
CA LEU A 92 13.45 33.13 9.69
C LEU A 92 12.03 33.54 10.08
N LYS A 93 11.61 34.78 9.77
CA LYS A 93 10.24 35.24 10.02
C LYS A 93 9.20 34.37 9.31
N SER A 94 9.47 33.97 8.07
CA SER A 94 8.57 33.13 7.27
C SER A 94 8.45 31.72 7.89
N LEU A 95 9.57 31.10 8.26
CA LEU A 95 9.57 29.78 8.89
C LEU A 95 8.92 29.80 10.28
N GLU A 96 9.12 30.86 11.07
CA GLU A 96 8.48 31.05 12.37
C GLU A 96 6.96 31.21 12.21
N SER A 97 6.48 32.03 11.27
CA SER A 97 5.04 32.14 10.96
C SER A 97 4.45 30.81 10.52
N MET A 98 5.12 30.06 9.63
CA MET A 98 4.65 28.73 9.20
C MET A 98 4.54 27.73 10.36
N LYS A 99 5.42 27.84 11.35
CA LYS A 99 5.39 27.01 12.56
C LYS A 99 4.27 27.44 13.52
N ASP A 100 4.12 28.74 13.75
CA ASP A 100 3.25 29.30 14.79
C ASP A 100 1.78 29.41 14.37
N ASP A 101 1.49 29.62 13.08
CA ASP A 101 0.12 29.71 12.57
C ASP A 101 -0.64 28.38 12.64
N GLY A 102 0.02 27.32 13.11
CA GLY A 102 -0.49 25.97 12.96
C GLY A 102 -0.73 25.68 11.48
N SER A 103 0.10 26.21 10.58
CA SER A 103 -0.08 26.09 9.14
C SER A 103 0.12 24.64 8.65
N LEU A 104 0.94 23.88 9.39
CA LEU A 104 1.03 22.42 9.29
C LEU A 104 -0.13 21.70 9.98
N THR A 105 -0.96 22.42 10.73
CA THR A 105 -2.08 21.95 11.53
C THR A 105 -3.34 22.75 11.20
N VAL A 106 -3.60 23.04 9.92
CA VAL A 106 -4.95 23.50 9.53
C VAL A 106 -5.90 22.46 10.09
N SER A 107 -6.78 22.90 10.98
CA SER A 107 -7.50 22.08 11.94
C SER A 107 -8.17 20.84 11.31
N GLY A 108 -7.59 19.66 11.58
CA GLY A 108 -8.10 18.38 11.11
C GLY A 108 -7.48 17.96 9.77
N CYS A 109 -7.40 16.65 9.53
CA CYS A 109 -7.25 16.15 8.17
C CYS A 109 -8.26 16.93 7.31
N GLU A 110 -7.81 17.70 6.30
CA GLU A 110 -8.71 18.35 5.33
C GLU A 110 -9.30 17.24 4.46
N SER A 111 -10.10 16.36 5.07
CA SER A 111 -10.84 15.32 4.40
C SER A 111 -12.05 15.98 3.78
N VAL A 112 -12.06 16.10 2.46
CA VAL A 112 -13.21 16.59 1.72
C VAL A 112 -14.08 15.39 1.35
N ASP A 113 -15.40 15.51 1.50
CA ASP A 113 -16.30 14.44 1.07
C ASP A 113 -16.40 14.44 -0.46
N ILE A 114 -16.34 13.27 -1.09
CA ILE A 114 -16.45 13.13 -2.55
C ILE A 114 -17.78 13.68 -3.08
N GLU A 115 -18.82 13.81 -2.25
CA GLU A 115 -20.10 14.38 -2.66
C GLU A 115 -20.04 15.91 -2.89
N GLU A 116 -19.02 16.61 -2.36
CA GLU A 116 -18.81 18.05 -2.61
C GLU A 116 -18.50 18.39 -4.07
N ASP A 117 -18.84 19.59 -4.54
CA ASP A 117 -18.57 20.02 -5.92
C ASP A 117 -17.11 19.76 -6.36
N GLU A 118 -16.95 19.10 -7.50
CA GLU A 118 -15.65 18.67 -8.04
C GLU A 118 -14.68 19.85 -8.21
N LEU A 119 -15.20 21.02 -8.63
CA LEU A 119 -14.40 22.23 -8.76
C LEU A 119 -13.85 22.70 -7.41
N ARG A 120 -14.64 22.58 -6.33
CA ARG A 120 -14.20 22.95 -4.98
C ARG A 120 -13.15 21.99 -4.45
N ILE A 121 -13.29 20.70 -4.75
CA ILE A 121 -12.28 19.69 -4.38
C ILE A 121 -10.95 20.03 -5.04
N HIS A 122 -10.94 20.33 -6.34
CA HIS A 122 -9.71 20.74 -7.05
C HIS A 122 -9.11 22.03 -6.48
N GLN A 123 -9.92 23.05 -6.20
CA GLN A 123 -9.44 24.30 -5.62
C GLN A 123 -8.83 24.11 -4.22
N ALA A 124 -9.44 23.27 -3.39
CA ALA A 124 -8.93 22.94 -2.07
C ALA A 124 -7.61 22.16 -2.16
N ALA A 125 -7.55 21.13 -3.01
CA ALA A 125 -6.34 20.37 -3.27
C ALA A 125 -5.19 21.26 -3.77
N GLU A 126 -5.48 22.15 -4.72
CA GLU A 126 -4.52 23.08 -5.27
C GLU A 126 -4.00 24.07 -4.22
N LYS A 127 -4.89 24.62 -3.38
CA LYS A 127 -4.50 25.49 -2.25
C LYS A 127 -3.59 24.76 -1.27
N HIS A 128 -3.93 23.52 -0.89
CA HIS A 128 -3.10 22.69 -0.01
C HIS A 128 -1.71 22.46 -0.60
N LEU A 129 -1.63 22.08 -1.87
CA LEU A 129 -0.36 21.80 -2.55
C LEU A 129 0.51 23.04 -2.72
N HIS A 130 -0.07 24.18 -3.09
CA HIS A 130 0.66 25.46 -3.13
C HIS A 130 1.18 25.85 -1.75
N HIS A 131 0.38 25.63 -0.70
CA HIS A 131 0.84 25.86 0.65
C HIS A 131 2.05 24.97 0.99
N MET A 132 2.00 23.68 0.71
CA MET A 132 3.14 22.77 0.90
C MET A 132 4.36 23.19 0.07
N ALA A 133 4.17 23.60 -1.19
CA ALA A 133 5.24 24.11 -2.04
C ALA A 133 5.94 25.32 -1.39
N SER A 134 5.18 26.23 -0.77
CA SER A 134 5.75 27.39 -0.06
C SER A 134 6.65 26.99 1.11
N VAL A 135 6.29 25.94 1.85
CA VAL A 135 7.08 25.40 2.98
C VAL A 135 8.38 24.80 2.45
N PHE A 136 8.31 23.91 1.45
CA PHE A 136 9.52 23.29 0.88
C PHE A 136 10.42 24.30 0.17
N ARG A 137 9.85 25.33 -0.47
CA ARG A 137 10.61 26.46 -1.02
C ARG A 137 11.44 27.14 0.06
N ALA A 138 10.83 27.47 1.21
CA ALA A 138 11.53 28.09 2.32
C ALA A 138 12.63 27.17 2.87
N LEU A 139 12.36 25.87 3.04
CA LEU A 139 13.34 24.89 3.48
C LEU A 139 14.53 24.75 2.49
N ARG A 140 14.27 24.71 1.18
CA ARG A 140 15.34 24.65 0.16
C ARG A 140 16.22 25.90 0.18
N ILE A 141 15.62 27.09 0.26
CA ILE A 141 16.37 28.35 0.37
C ILE A 141 17.20 28.35 1.67
N ALA A 142 16.63 27.91 2.79
CA ALA A 142 17.32 27.81 4.06
C ALA A 142 18.55 26.89 3.98
N GLN A 143 18.40 25.70 3.40
CA GLN A 143 19.51 24.76 3.23
C GLN A 143 20.62 25.32 2.34
N LEU A 144 20.27 26.08 1.29
CA LEU A 144 21.25 26.77 0.44
C LEU A 144 21.97 27.87 1.21
N GLU A 145 21.28 28.61 2.08
CA GLU A 145 21.88 29.62 2.94
C GLU A 145 22.80 29.04 3.99
N ILE A 146 22.37 27.98 4.69
CA ILE A 146 23.14 27.28 5.72
C ILE A 146 24.46 26.76 5.13
N ARG A 147 24.40 26.21 3.91
CA ARG A 147 25.57 25.69 3.20
C ARG A 147 26.40 26.76 2.48
N SER A 148 26.01 28.03 2.57
CA SER A 148 26.63 29.15 1.84
C SER A 148 26.72 28.90 0.32
N LYS A 149 25.70 28.25 -0.25
CA LYS A 149 25.61 27.93 -1.69
C LYS A 149 24.57 28.77 -2.42
N TYR A 150 23.87 29.67 -1.73
CA TYR A 150 22.85 30.51 -2.36
C TYR A 150 23.47 31.52 -3.33
N GLN A 151 23.02 31.49 -4.59
CA GLN A 151 23.43 32.43 -5.64
C GLN A 151 22.19 33.20 -6.11
N PRO A 152 22.07 34.51 -5.80
CA PRO A 152 20.89 35.31 -6.15
C PRO A 152 20.53 35.25 -7.63
N GLU A 153 21.52 35.35 -8.52
CA GLU A 153 21.31 35.37 -9.98
C GLU A 153 20.64 34.10 -10.53
N ILE A 154 20.82 32.96 -9.86
CA ILE A 154 20.27 31.67 -10.29
C ILE A 154 19.02 31.32 -9.47
N HIS A 155 19.13 31.41 -8.15
CA HIS A 155 18.12 30.91 -7.24
C HIS A 155 16.92 31.85 -7.10
N ASP A 156 17.09 33.17 -7.22
CA ASP A 156 15.94 34.08 -7.17
C ASP A 156 15.00 33.81 -8.35
N VAL A 157 15.57 33.56 -9.54
CA VAL A 157 14.79 33.20 -10.74
C VAL A 157 14.16 31.82 -10.59
N ALA A 158 14.91 30.82 -10.11
CA ALA A 158 14.40 29.47 -9.90
C ALA A 158 13.25 29.43 -8.88
N PHE A 159 13.33 30.22 -7.80
CA PHE A 159 12.32 30.23 -6.76
C PHE A 159 11.19 31.26 -6.99
N ALA A 160 11.21 32.05 -8.06
CA ALA A 160 10.18 33.07 -8.32
C ALA A 160 8.79 32.45 -8.59
N ASN A 161 8.75 31.37 -9.38
CA ASN A 161 7.52 30.67 -9.77
C ASN A 161 7.47 29.24 -9.22
N PHE A 162 8.14 29.00 -8.10
CA PHE A 162 8.22 27.66 -7.51
C PHE A 162 6.84 27.17 -7.09
N ASP A 163 6.43 26.03 -7.65
CA ASP A 163 5.12 25.43 -7.41
C ASP A 163 5.26 23.94 -7.04
N TRP A 164 4.17 23.31 -6.61
CA TRP A 164 4.12 21.92 -6.15
C TRP A 164 4.58 20.92 -7.22
N GLN A 165 4.48 21.27 -8.50
CA GLN A 165 4.98 20.46 -9.62
C GLN A 165 6.52 20.31 -9.63
N GLU A 166 7.24 21.21 -8.94
CA GLU A 166 8.70 21.19 -8.80
C GLU A 166 9.17 20.45 -7.53
N LEU A 167 8.24 19.92 -6.74
CA LEU A 167 8.55 19.06 -5.61
C LEU A 167 9.07 17.72 -6.12
N SER A 168 10.16 17.27 -5.52
CA SER A 168 10.71 15.95 -5.78
C SER A 168 9.77 14.86 -5.21
N PRO A 169 9.84 13.62 -5.73
CA PRO A 169 9.08 12.51 -5.15
C PRO A 169 9.41 12.24 -3.67
N ALA A 170 10.58 12.65 -3.19
CA ALA A 170 10.95 12.54 -1.78
C ALA A 170 10.23 13.60 -0.93
N GLU A 171 10.11 14.84 -1.42
CA GLU A 171 9.37 15.90 -0.72
C GLU A 171 7.87 15.64 -0.76
N LEU A 172 7.32 15.17 -1.89
CA LEU A 172 5.91 14.77 -1.98
C LEU A 172 5.54 13.66 -0.98
N ARG A 173 6.46 12.73 -0.69
CA ARG A 173 6.28 11.70 0.35
C ARG A 173 6.28 12.26 1.77
N LEU A 174 6.87 13.43 1.98
CA LEU A 174 6.91 14.11 3.27
C LEU A 174 5.72 15.07 3.44
N CYS A 175 5.02 15.42 2.36
CA CYS A 175 3.81 16.22 2.40
C CYS A 175 2.67 15.44 3.08
N PRO A 176 1.94 16.05 4.04
CA PRO A 176 0.64 15.56 4.46
C PRO A 176 -0.29 15.41 3.23
N PRO A 177 -0.89 14.23 3.00
CA PRO A 177 -1.60 13.93 1.76
C PRO A 177 -3.02 14.48 1.73
N PHE A 178 -3.38 15.28 0.73
CA PHE A 178 -4.76 15.79 0.59
C PHE A 178 -5.74 14.63 0.38
N ILE A 179 -6.72 14.49 1.29
CA ILE A 179 -7.60 13.32 1.35
C ILE A 179 -9.00 13.68 0.89
N VAL A 180 -9.54 12.86 -0.02
CA VAL A 180 -10.95 12.89 -0.41
C VAL A 180 -11.59 11.60 0.09
N VAL A 181 -12.57 11.70 0.97
CA VAL A 181 -13.26 10.53 1.52
C VAL A 181 -14.45 10.19 0.64
N ALA A 182 -14.51 8.96 0.15
CA ALA A 182 -15.58 8.45 -0.69
C ALA A 182 -16.28 7.29 0.00
N ARG A 183 -17.55 7.46 0.37
CA ARG A 183 -18.33 6.36 0.96
C ARG A 183 -18.97 5.56 -0.16
N ILE A 184 -18.55 4.32 -0.30
CA ILE A 184 -19.05 3.44 -1.35
C ILE A 184 -20.08 2.49 -0.75
N ASN A 185 -21.28 2.56 -1.31
CA ASN A 185 -22.42 1.71 -0.97
C ASN A 185 -22.77 0.82 -2.18
N ALA A 186 -23.89 0.10 -2.10
CA ALA A 186 -24.32 -0.83 -3.16
C ALA A 186 -24.48 -0.21 -4.56
N ASN A 187 -24.65 1.11 -4.67
CA ASN A 187 -24.59 1.86 -5.92
C ASN A 187 -23.35 2.75 -5.92
N GLN A 188 -22.27 2.30 -6.58
CA GLN A 188 -20.95 2.93 -6.54
C GLN A 188 -20.59 3.76 -7.80
N SER A 189 -21.40 3.69 -8.86
CA SER A 189 -21.02 4.22 -10.18
C SER A 189 -20.79 5.74 -10.19
N ALA A 190 -21.57 6.49 -9.41
CA ALA A 190 -21.46 7.95 -9.34
C ALA A 190 -20.17 8.39 -8.63
N GLN A 191 -19.89 7.79 -7.46
CA GLN A 191 -18.68 8.05 -6.69
C GLN A 191 -17.44 7.62 -7.47
N LEU A 192 -17.48 6.45 -8.13
CA LEU A 192 -16.35 5.95 -8.91
C LEU A 192 -16.04 6.85 -10.11
N ARG A 193 -17.06 7.32 -10.84
CA ARG A 193 -16.86 8.30 -11.94
C ARG A 193 -16.15 9.55 -11.43
N LYS A 194 -16.63 10.12 -10.34
CA LYS A 194 -16.05 11.34 -9.79
C LYS A 194 -14.64 11.12 -9.27
N ALA A 195 -14.39 9.97 -8.64
CA ALA A 195 -13.05 9.58 -8.22
C ALA A 195 -12.09 9.50 -9.42
N MET A 196 -12.52 8.85 -10.52
CA MET A 196 -11.73 8.77 -11.74
C MET A 196 -11.47 10.17 -12.35
N SER A 197 -12.47 11.04 -12.39
CA SER A 197 -12.30 12.43 -12.87
C SER A 197 -11.26 13.21 -12.05
N LEU A 198 -11.34 13.13 -10.71
CA LEU A 198 -10.36 13.75 -9.82
C LEU A 198 -8.94 13.21 -10.05
N LEU A 199 -8.80 11.89 -10.23
CA LEU A 199 -7.51 11.23 -10.46
C LEU A 199 -6.91 11.59 -11.84
N GLU A 200 -7.72 11.94 -12.83
CA GLU A 200 -7.24 12.38 -14.15
C GLU A 200 -6.47 13.70 -14.11
N SER A 201 -6.76 14.56 -13.13
CA SER A 201 -6.02 15.81 -12.90
C SER A 201 -4.53 15.60 -12.61
N ARG A 202 -4.15 14.37 -12.20
CA ARG A 202 -2.80 13.98 -11.76
C ARG A 202 -2.26 14.78 -10.57
N GLN A 203 -3.10 15.58 -9.91
CA GLN A 203 -2.76 16.14 -8.61
C GLN A 203 -2.54 14.96 -7.63
N PRO A 204 -1.57 15.04 -6.70
CA PRO A 204 -1.26 13.98 -5.74
C PRO A 204 -2.32 13.83 -4.63
N ILE A 205 -3.60 13.73 -5.03
CA ILE A 205 -4.78 13.53 -4.18
C ILE A 205 -4.88 12.05 -3.78
N LYS A 206 -5.31 11.79 -2.54
CA LYS A 206 -5.62 10.46 -2.02
C LYS A 206 -7.11 10.28 -1.84
N ILE A 207 -7.72 9.42 -2.64
CA ILE A 207 -9.13 9.07 -2.52
C ILE A 207 -9.23 7.88 -1.57
N VAL A 208 -9.76 8.10 -0.37
CA VAL A 208 -9.98 7.05 0.62
C VAL A 208 -11.40 6.55 0.48
N THR A 209 -11.58 5.37 -0.12
CA THR A 209 -12.90 4.76 -0.27
C THR A 209 -13.24 3.91 0.96
N VAL A 210 -14.34 4.23 1.64
CA VAL A 210 -14.78 3.55 2.86
C VAL A 210 -16.00 2.68 2.52
N ARG A 211 -15.90 1.37 2.76
CA ARG A 211 -16.92 0.37 2.42
C ARG A 211 -17.39 -0.37 3.67
N SER A 212 -18.59 -0.08 4.16
CA SER A 212 -19.22 -0.81 5.27
C SER A 212 -20.13 -1.94 4.80
N ASP A 213 -20.72 -1.82 3.61
CA ASP A 213 -21.51 -2.88 2.99
C ASP A 213 -20.81 -3.34 1.71
N LEU A 214 -20.75 -4.66 1.50
CA LEU A 214 -20.14 -5.27 0.32
C LEU A 214 -21.18 -5.75 -0.69
N ARG A 215 -22.47 -5.49 -0.46
CA ARG A 215 -23.53 -5.69 -1.45
C ARG A 215 -23.29 -4.88 -2.71
N THR A 216 -23.54 -5.48 -3.87
CA THR A 216 -23.57 -4.80 -5.17
C THR A 216 -24.99 -4.82 -5.71
N GLN A 217 -25.52 -3.66 -6.11
CA GLN A 217 -26.85 -3.58 -6.70
C GLN A 217 -26.76 -3.56 -8.23
N TYR A 218 -27.11 -4.68 -8.87
CA TYR A 218 -27.08 -4.83 -10.34
C TYR A 218 -28.32 -4.25 -11.07
N ALA A 219 -28.94 -3.17 -10.54
CA ALA A 219 -30.19 -2.65 -11.07
C ALA A 219 -30.06 -2.12 -12.52
N SER A 220 -31.16 -2.25 -13.29
CA SER A 220 -31.26 -1.96 -14.73
C SER A 220 -31.25 -0.47 -15.12
N VAL A 221 -31.13 0.45 -14.16
CA VAL A 221 -31.28 1.90 -14.41
C VAL A 221 -29.98 2.62 -14.07
N HIS A 222 -28.98 2.54 -14.93
CA HIS A 222 -27.75 3.32 -14.74
C HIS A 222 -27.22 3.99 -16.01
N ASP A 223 -26.59 5.14 -15.73
CA ASP A 223 -25.82 6.03 -16.58
C ASP A 223 -24.74 5.26 -17.39
N PRO A 224 -24.64 5.44 -18.72
CA PRO A 224 -23.73 4.66 -19.58
C PRO A 224 -22.23 4.90 -19.36
N SER A 225 -21.84 5.88 -18.51
CA SER A 225 -20.42 6.27 -18.37
C SER A 225 -19.56 5.26 -17.59
N VAL A 226 -20.11 4.60 -16.56
CA VAL A 226 -19.39 3.63 -15.72
C VAL A 226 -20.23 2.36 -15.61
N PRO A 227 -19.75 1.21 -16.11
CA PRO A 227 -20.47 -0.06 -15.96
C PRO A 227 -20.69 -0.39 -14.48
N VAL A 228 -21.87 -0.89 -14.15
CA VAL A 228 -22.21 -1.34 -12.78
C VAL A 228 -21.27 -2.44 -12.29
N SER A 229 -20.73 -3.24 -13.22
CA SER A 229 -19.74 -4.29 -12.94
C SER A 229 -18.31 -3.76 -12.78
N MET A 230 -18.06 -2.45 -12.93
CA MET A 230 -16.72 -1.91 -12.71
C MET A 230 -16.43 -1.92 -11.20
N ALA A 231 -15.53 -2.81 -10.82
CA ALA A 231 -15.04 -2.95 -9.45
C ALA A 231 -13.94 -1.90 -9.16
N VAL A 232 -13.85 -1.45 -7.90
CA VAL A 232 -12.83 -0.47 -7.44
C VAL A 232 -11.42 -1.03 -7.65
N GLU A 233 -11.27 -2.34 -7.49
CA GLU A 233 -10.07 -3.14 -7.68
C GLU A 233 -9.55 -3.09 -9.13
N MET A 234 -10.38 -2.65 -10.10
CA MET A 234 -10.01 -2.53 -11.51
C MET A 234 -9.48 -1.13 -11.90
N ILE A 235 -9.49 -0.16 -10.97
CA ILE A 235 -8.93 1.18 -11.21
C ILE A 235 -7.49 1.13 -11.74
N PRO A 236 -6.56 0.30 -11.22
CA PRO A 236 -5.19 0.22 -11.72
C PRO A 236 -5.08 -0.08 -13.23
N LEU A 237 -6.02 -0.87 -13.78
CA LEU A 237 -6.04 -1.19 -15.21
C LEU A 237 -6.56 -0.02 -16.05
N ALA A 238 -7.55 0.72 -15.54
CA ALA A 238 -8.09 1.91 -16.19
C ALA A 238 -7.11 3.09 -16.11
N MET A 239 -6.42 3.25 -14.98
CA MET A 239 -5.63 4.42 -14.61
C MET A 239 -4.23 4.02 -14.12
N ARG A 240 -3.38 3.53 -15.03
CA ARG A 240 -2.01 3.02 -14.75
C ARG A 240 -1.05 3.98 -14.03
N GLY A 241 -1.39 5.27 -13.92
CA GLY A 241 -0.58 6.26 -13.21
C GLY A 241 -0.93 6.43 -11.73
N VAL A 242 -1.98 5.76 -11.26
CA VAL A 242 -2.57 5.90 -9.93
C VAL A 242 -2.05 4.78 -9.03
N HIS A 243 -1.61 5.11 -7.82
CA HIS A 243 -1.28 4.13 -6.78
C HIS A 243 -2.56 3.56 -6.17
N PHE A 244 -2.65 2.26 -5.93
CA PHE A 244 -3.86 1.65 -5.39
C PHE A 244 -3.55 0.71 -4.23
N VAL A 245 -4.32 0.84 -3.16
CA VAL A 245 -4.24 -0.01 -1.97
C VAL A 245 -5.66 -0.38 -1.57
N GLN A 246 -5.97 -1.66 -1.50
CA GLN A 246 -7.15 -2.18 -0.85
C GLN A 246 -6.72 -3.05 0.32
N THR A 247 -7.03 -2.60 1.54
CA THR A 247 -6.62 -3.28 2.77
C THR A 247 -7.68 -3.17 3.87
N CYS A 248 -7.58 -4.01 4.89
CA CYS A 248 -8.47 -4.04 6.04
C CYS A 248 -7.73 -4.58 7.26
N VAL A 249 -8.37 -4.56 8.43
CA VAL A 249 -7.75 -5.03 9.69
C VAL A 249 -7.38 -6.52 9.71
N ALA A 250 -7.79 -7.30 8.71
CA ALA A 250 -7.36 -8.69 8.54
C ALA A 250 -6.01 -8.82 7.81
N ASP A 251 -5.52 -7.74 7.18
CA ASP A 251 -4.19 -7.68 6.58
C ASP A 251 -3.11 -7.65 7.69
N PRO A 252 -2.18 -8.61 7.73
CA PRO A 252 -1.07 -8.58 8.69
C PRO A 252 -0.20 -7.32 8.61
N GLN A 253 -0.17 -6.68 7.44
CA GLN A 253 0.61 -5.46 7.15
C GLN A 253 -0.28 -4.21 7.00
N PHE A 254 -1.47 -4.21 7.62
CA PHE A 254 -2.48 -3.16 7.48
C PHE A 254 -1.91 -1.73 7.63
N GLU A 255 -1.18 -1.46 8.72
CA GLU A 255 -0.64 -0.12 9.00
C GLU A 255 0.44 0.30 7.99
N GLU A 256 1.34 -0.63 7.62
CA GLU A 256 2.42 -0.39 6.66
C GLU A 256 1.86 -0.08 5.27
N ASN A 257 0.89 -0.89 4.81
CA ASN A 257 0.26 -0.74 3.51
C ASN A 257 -0.61 0.53 3.43
N LEU A 258 -1.32 0.86 4.51
CA LEU A 258 -2.08 2.10 4.61
C LEU A 258 -1.14 3.32 4.54
N PHE A 259 -0.05 3.30 5.31
CA PHE A 259 0.96 4.35 5.29
C PHE A 259 1.57 4.50 3.89
N ALA A 260 1.98 3.40 3.25
CA ALA A 260 2.52 3.42 1.89
C ALA A 260 1.53 4.03 0.88
N GLY A 261 0.25 3.62 0.93
CA GLY A 261 -0.80 4.14 0.05
C GLY A 261 -1.05 5.64 0.20
N LEU A 262 -1.08 6.13 1.44
CA LEU A 262 -1.31 7.54 1.75
C LEU A 262 -0.10 8.42 1.46
N THR A 263 1.12 7.88 1.50
CA THR A 263 2.36 8.64 1.31
C THR A 263 2.91 8.57 -0.11
N ALA A 264 2.39 7.69 -0.96
CA ALA A 264 2.83 7.56 -2.34
C ALA A 264 2.80 8.93 -3.07
N PRO A 265 3.87 9.32 -3.80
CA PRO A 265 3.99 10.62 -4.46
C PRO A 265 3.20 10.68 -5.79
N ARG A 266 2.00 10.10 -5.79
CA ARG A 266 1.10 9.95 -6.94
C ARG A 266 -0.34 10.18 -6.54
N PRO A 267 -1.25 10.52 -7.46
CA PRO A 267 -2.67 10.30 -7.20
C PRO A 267 -2.89 8.85 -6.75
N GLY A 268 -3.73 8.64 -5.76
CA GLY A 268 -3.90 7.31 -5.17
C GLY A 268 -5.32 7.02 -4.72
N VAL A 269 -5.68 5.73 -4.71
CA VAL A 269 -6.92 5.22 -4.12
C VAL A 269 -6.57 4.27 -2.99
N VAL A 270 -7.15 4.50 -1.81
CA VAL A 270 -7.03 3.63 -0.64
C VAL A 270 -8.42 3.14 -0.28
N SER A 271 -8.71 1.87 -0.55
CA SER A 271 -9.96 1.21 -0.25
C SER A 271 -9.89 0.48 1.09
N LEU A 272 -10.75 0.89 2.02
CA LEU A 272 -10.80 0.38 3.38
C LEU A 272 -12.18 -0.25 3.67
N LEU A 273 -12.16 -1.49 4.14
CA LEU A 273 -13.34 -2.10 4.75
C LEU A 273 -13.60 -1.42 6.09
N SER A 274 -14.86 -1.08 6.39
CA SER A 274 -15.22 -0.40 7.62
C SER A 274 -16.21 -1.11 8.52
N PRO A 275 -16.10 -0.91 9.86
CA PRO A 275 -17.02 -1.51 10.80
C PRO A 275 -18.42 -0.99 10.56
N LEU A 276 -19.39 -1.85 10.84
CA LEU A 276 -20.79 -1.48 10.92
C LEU A 276 -21.03 -0.57 12.14
N ASP A 277 -22.18 0.11 12.13
CA ASP A 277 -22.56 0.94 13.26
C ASP A 277 -22.72 0.07 14.51
N HIS A 278 -22.05 0.47 15.59
CA HIS A 278 -22.01 -0.25 16.87
C HIS A 278 -21.35 -1.64 16.84
N GLU A 279 -20.57 -1.96 15.81
CA GLU A 279 -19.78 -3.19 15.76
C GLU A 279 -18.57 -3.12 16.70
N GLU A 280 -18.36 -4.19 17.49
CA GLU A 280 -17.18 -4.33 18.34
C GLU A 280 -15.93 -4.69 17.52
N ALA A 281 -14.75 -4.36 18.03
CA ALA A 281 -13.49 -4.53 17.29
C ALA A 281 -13.20 -5.99 16.90
N ASP A 282 -13.45 -6.95 17.81
CA ASP A 282 -13.19 -8.36 17.56
C ASP A 282 -14.15 -8.93 16.51
N HIS A 283 -15.44 -8.55 16.57
CA HIS A 283 -16.42 -8.91 15.56
C HIS A 283 -16.08 -8.32 14.19
N PHE A 284 -15.65 -7.06 14.14
CA PHE A 284 -15.20 -6.43 12.90
C PHE A 284 -13.96 -7.14 12.32
N HIS A 285 -13.00 -7.53 13.17
CA HIS A 285 -11.83 -8.28 12.72
C HIS A 285 -12.21 -9.64 12.12
N GLN A 286 -13.10 -10.40 12.77
CA GLN A 286 -13.63 -11.66 12.24
C GLN A 286 -14.38 -11.45 10.93
N ARG A 287 -15.23 -10.42 10.84
CA ARG A 287 -15.93 -10.05 9.59
C ARG A 287 -14.95 -9.72 8.47
N ALA A 288 -13.88 -8.98 8.76
CA ALA A 288 -12.84 -8.66 7.80
C ALA A 288 -12.09 -9.91 7.30
N GLN A 289 -11.78 -10.86 8.19
CA GLN A 289 -11.18 -12.15 7.81
C GLN A 289 -12.10 -12.92 6.85
N ARG A 290 -13.41 -13.01 7.17
CA ARG A 290 -14.40 -13.65 6.29
C ARG A 290 -14.53 -12.94 4.95
N ALA A 291 -14.49 -11.61 4.93
CA ALA A 291 -14.55 -10.81 3.70
C ALA A 291 -13.35 -11.06 2.77
N VAL A 292 -12.13 -11.18 3.33
CA VAL A 292 -10.92 -11.50 2.56
C VAL A 292 -10.97 -12.95 2.06
N ARG A 293 -11.32 -13.91 2.92
CA ARG A 293 -11.39 -15.35 2.59
C ARG A 293 -12.41 -15.65 1.49
N SER A 294 -13.59 -15.01 1.54
CA SER A 294 -14.66 -15.17 0.55
C SER A 294 -14.43 -14.42 -0.77
N ARG A 295 -13.31 -13.71 -0.91
CA ARG A 295 -13.03 -12.77 -2.00
C ARG A 295 -14.08 -11.64 -2.10
N ALA A 296 -14.86 -11.38 -1.05
CA ALA A 296 -15.78 -10.23 -0.99
C ALA A 296 -15.01 -8.92 -0.97
N PHE A 297 -13.85 -8.90 -0.31
CA PHE A 297 -12.93 -7.78 -0.21
C PHE A 297 -11.48 -8.30 -0.29
N PRO A 298 -10.98 -8.64 -1.50
CA PRO A 298 -9.61 -9.12 -1.65
C PRO A 298 -8.61 -8.01 -1.32
N LEU A 299 -7.48 -8.37 -0.72
CA LEU A 299 -6.37 -7.44 -0.50
C LEU A 299 -5.66 -7.22 -1.84
N CYS A 300 -5.47 -5.96 -2.24
CA CYS A 300 -4.93 -5.65 -3.57
C CYS A 300 -4.02 -4.43 -3.50
N PHE A 301 -2.79 -4.57 -3.98
CA PHE A 301 -1.80 -3.50 -3.94
C PHE A 301 -1.28 -3.25 -5.35
N TYR A 302 -1.15 -1.99 -5.72
CA TYR A 302 -0.58 -1.58 -6.99
C TYR A 302 0.27 -0.33 -6.83
N ASP A 303 1.58 -0.50 -7.03
CA ASP A 303 2.54 0.59 -7.09
C ASP A 303 3.11 0.73 -8.51
N PRO A 304 2.70 1.75 -9.28
CA PRO A 304 3.22 1.98 -10.63
C PRO A 304 4.71 2.34 -10.67
N ASP A 305 5.33 2.70 -9.54
CA ASP A 305 6.77 3.00 -9.47
C ASP A 305 7.62 1.76 -9.12
N ALA A 306 7.02 0.65 -8.67
CA ALA A 306 7.74 -0.54 -8.25
C ALA A 306 8.50 -1.23 -9.40
N SER A 307 7.98 -1.15 -10.63
CA SER A 307 8.58 -1.82 -11.79
C SER A 307 8.17 -1.14 -13.11
N ARG A 308 8.93 -1.42 -14.17
CA ARG A 308 8.54 -1.07 -15.55
C ARG A 308 7.47 -2.01 -16.12
N HIS A 309 7.36 -3.22 -15.56
CA HIS A 309 6.42 -4.24 -16.01
C HIS A 309 5.20 -4.22 -15.09
N PHE A 310 4.02 -3.98 -15.66
CA PHE A 310 2.76 -3.86 -14.92
C PHE A 310 2.50 -5.03 -13.96
N VAL A 311 2.80 -6.26 -14.40
CA VAL A 311 2.60 -7.48 -13.59
C VAL A 311 3.37 -7.40 -12.26
N ASN A 312 4.59 -6.86 -12.28
CA ASN A 312 5.43 -6.74 -11.09
C ASN A 312 5.07 -5.51 -10.23
N CYS A 313 4.13 -4.69 -10.67
CA CYS A 313 3.58 -3.58 -9.91
C CYS A 313 2.34 -3.98 -9.10
N PHE A 314 1.72 -5.12 -9.43
CA PHE A 314 0.45 -5.56 -8.86
C PHE A 314 0.67 -6.76 -7.94
N ASP A 315 0.25 -6.63 -6.69
CA ASP A 315 0.51 -7.61 -5.64
C ASP A 315 -0.78 -8.06 -4.93
N LEU A 316 -0.86 -9.38 -4.73
CA LEU A 316 -1.95 -10.11 -4.09
C LEU A 316 -1.45 -11.04 -2.97
N SER A 317 -0.16 -11.04 -2.64
CA SER A 317 0.46 -12.06 -1.77
C SER A 317 -0.13 -12.12 -0.37
N ASN A 318 -0.74 -11.04 0.12
CA ASN A 318 -1.30 -10.99 1.47
C ASN A 318 -2.66 -11.72 1.58
N ASN A 319 -3.22 -12.19 0.46
CA ASN A 319 -4.45 -12.98 0.49
C ASN A 319 -4.18 -14.45 0.84
N PRO A 320 -5.07 -15.10 1.61
CA PRO A 320 -5.00 -16.53 1.85
C PRO A 320 -5.25 -17.33 0.57
N ALA A 321 -4.57 -18.48 0.46
CA ALA A 321 -4.64 -19.41 -0.68
C ALA A 321 -4.66 -18.67 -2.03
N VAL A 322 -3.66 -17.82 -2.27
CA VAL A 322 -3.67 -16.85 -3.38
C VAL A 322 -3.75 -17.49 -4.78
N GLU A 323 -3.31 -18.74 -4.90
CA GLU A 323 -3.36 -19.52 -6.14
C GLU A 323 -4.75 -20.12 -6.40
N ASP A 324 -5.54 -20.32 -5.35
CA ASP A 324 -6.88 -20.92 -5.43
C ASP A 324 -7.96 -19.85 -5.63
N VAL A 325 -9.04 -20.23 -6.33
CA VAL A 325 -10.19 -19.35 -6.50
C VAL A 325 -10.91 -19.13 -5.16
N TRP A 326 -11.16 -20.23 -4.45
CA TRP A 326 -11.81 -20.24 -3.15
C TRP A 326 -10.91 -20.85 -2.08
N VAL A 327 -11.05 -20.38 -0.85
CA VAL A 327 -10.29 -20.88 0.29
C VAL A 327 -11.04 -22.04 0.93
N ASN A 328 -10.37 -23.14 1.23
CA ASN A 328 -10.96 -24.26 1.97
C ASN A 328 -11.27 -23.83 3.42
N ALA A 329 -12.50 -24.06 3.89
CA ALA A 329 -12.97 -23.62 5.20
C ALA A 329 -12.18 -24.25 6.39
N SER A 330 -11.56 -25.41 6.18
CA SER A 330 -10.87 -26.18 7.23
C SER A 330 -9.42 -25.75 7.54
N ALA A 331 -8.81 -24.88 6.73
CA ALA A 331 -7.38 -24.59 6.85
C ALA A 331 -7.03 -23.60 7.99
N GLU A 332 -7.97 -22.79 8.46
CA GLU A 332 -7.70 -21.77 9.49
C GLU A 332 -8.91 -21.56 10.42
N ALA A 333 -8.90 -22.32 11.51
CA ALA A 333 -9.94 -22.49 12.53
C ALA A 333 -10.66 -21.21 13.00
N GLY A 334 -11.98 -21.33 13.19
CA GLY A 334 -12.79 -20.40 13.99
C GLY A 334 -14.25 -20.20 13.58
N ASP A 335 -14.71 -20.75 12.45
CA ASP A 335 -16.08 -20.51 11.96
C ASP A 335 -16.81 -21.82 11.61
N ASN A 336 -18.13 -21.69 11.53
CA ASN A 336 -19.19 -22.64 11.27
C ASN A 336 -19.16 -23.32 9.87
N GLY A 337 -17.98 -23.62 9.32
CA GLY A 337 -17.82 -24.36 8.07
C GLY A 337 -17.71 -25.87 8.29
N THR A 338 -18.38 -26.67 7.46
CA THR A 338 -18.20 -28.12 7.39
C THR A 338 -16.80 -28.47 6.84
N GLU A 339 -16.22 -29.57 7.33
CA GLU A 339 -14.91 -30.06 6.86
C GLU A 339 -14.93 -30.32 5.34
N GLY A 340 -14.17 -29.55 4.57
CA GLY A 340 -13.92 -29.80 3.15
C GLY A 340 -14.57 -28.85 2.14
N ASP A 341 -15.40 -27.90 2.58
CA ASP A 341 -16.10 -26.98 1.67
C ASP A 341 -15.33 -25.67 1.40
N GLU A 342 -15.44 -25.19 0.16
CA GLU A 342 -14.87 -23.94 -0.34
C GLU A 342 -15.69 -22.71 0.14
N TYR A 343 -15.03 -21.75 0.79
CA TYR A 343 -15.68 -20.55 1.33
C TYR A 343 -15.82 -19.45 0.27
N THR A 344 -17.03 -19.28 -0.25
CA THR A 344 -17.38 -18.31 -1.30
C THR A 344 -18.02 -17.03 -0.77
N PHE A 345 -18.25 -16.04 -1.65
CA PHE A 345 -19.03 -14.81 -1.32
C PHE A 345 -20.42 -15.13 -0.73
N ALA A 346 -21.08 -16.20 -1.17
CA ALA A 346 -22.39 -16.57 -0.64
C ALA A 346 -22.33 -16.94 0.85
N HIS A 347 -21.24 -17.57 1.32
CA HIS A 347 -21.05 -17.86 2.73
C HIS A 347 -20.82 -16.59 3.55
N PHE A 348 -20.04 -15.64 3.02
CA PHE A 348 -19.90 -14.32 3.64
C PHE A 348 -21.25 -13.60 3.72
N ALA A 349 -22.00 -13.57 2.61
CA ALA A 349 -23.31 -12.94 2.56
C ALA A 349 -24.29 -13.57 3.55
N GLU A 350 -24.30 -14.89 3.72
CA GLU A 350 -25.17 -15.54 4.70
C GLU A 350 -24.91 -15.05 6.13
N SER A 351 -23.64 -14.80 6.46
CA SER A 351 -23.24 -14.29 7.77
C SER A 351 -23.57 -12.81 8.01
N GLU A 352 -24.06 -12.10 6.98
CA GLU A 352 -24.30 -10.67 6.99
C GLU A 352 -25.78 -10.32 7.19
N ALA A 353 -26.06 -9.46 8.17
CA ALA A 353 -27.43 -9.06 8.51
C ALA A 353 -28.17 -8.41 7.33
N SER A 354 -27.45 -7.76 6.41
CA SER A 354 -28.06 -7.13 5.23
C SER A 354 -28.65 -8.15 4.24
N PHE A 355 -28.17 -9.40 4.24
CA PHE A 355 -28.52 -10.45 3.28
C PHE A 355 -29.45 -11.53 3.83
N VAL A 356 -29.93 -11.42 5.07
CA VAL A 356 -30.80 -12.44 5.71
C VAL A 356 -32.00 -12.84 4.84
N ALA A 357 -32.59 -11.89 4.11
CA ALA A 357 -33.75 -12.15 3.24
C ALA A 357 -33.40 -12.81 1.89
N GLU A 358 -32.12 -13.04 1.61
CA GLU A 358 -31.60 -13.59 0.35
C GLU A 358 -31.32 -15.10 0.44
N PHE A 359 -31.64 -15.74 1.58
CA PHE A 359 -31.39 -17.15 1.82
C PHE A 359 -32.62 -17.86 2.36
N ASP A 360 -32.90 -19.02 1.78
CA ASP A 360 -33.96 -19.93 2.22
C ASP A 360 -33.38 -21.32 2.47
N LEU A 361 -33.98 -22.08 3.39
CA LEU A 361 -33.68 -23.50 3.52
C LEU A 361 -34.13 -24.25 2.27
N ILE A 362 -33.34 -25.22 1.83
CA ILE A 362 -33.72 -26.07 0.71
C ILE A 362 -34.99 -26.85 1.07
N ALA A 363 -35.98 -26.81 0.18
CA ALA A 363 -37.23 -27.51 0.40
C ALA A 363 -37.01 -29.03 0.34
N GLU A 364 -37.56 -29.78 1.30
CA GLU A 364 -37.49 -31.26 1.31
C GLU A 364 -38.05 -31.91 0.03
N ALA A 365 -38.92 -31.20 -0.69
CA ALA A 365 -39.51 -31.66 -1.94
C ALA A 365 -38.58 -31.50 -3.17
N GLU A 366 -37.46 -30.80 -3.03
CA GLU A 366 -36.52 -30.58 -4.12
C GLU A 366 -35.69 -31.84 -4.38
N LYS A 367 -35.53 -32.18 -5.65
CA LYS A 367 -34.84 -33.43 -5.98
C LYS A 367 -33.34 -33.28 -5.76
N PRO A 368 -32.67 -34.24 -5.09
CA PRO A 368 -31.22 -34.19 -4.87
C PRO A 368 -30.40 -34.06 -6.16
N GLU A 369 -30.93 -34.57 -7.28
CA GLU A 369 -30.29 -34.48 -8.59
C GLU A 369 -30.28 -33.07 -9.19
N HIS A 370 -31.07 -32.12 -8.68
CA HIS A 370 -31.12 -30.73 -9.16
C HIS A 370 -30.40 -29.75 -8.23
N VAL A 371 -30.17 -30.15 -6.99
CA VAL A 371 -29.46 -29.38 -5.96
C VAL A 371 -27.98 -29.64 -6.09
N ILE A 372 -27.18 -28.59 -6.32
CA ILE A 372 -25.73 -28.72 -6.52
C ILE A 372 -24.97 -27.66 -5.72
N PRO A 373 -23.72 -27.94 -5.28
CA PRO A 373 -22.92 -26.96 -4.57
C PRO A 373 -22.76 -25.66 -5.36
N MET A 374 -22.70 -24.53 -4.65
CA MET A 374 -22.55 -23.20 -5.26
C MET A 374 -21.34 -23.14 -6.21
N THR A 375 -20.22 -23.75 -5.83
CA THR A 375 -18.97 -23.73 -6.60
C THR A 375 -19.11 -24.50 -7.91
N ASP A 376 -19.68 -25.71 -7.85
CA ASP A 376 -20.03 -26.51 -9.03
C ASP A 376 -21.01 -25.76 -9.94
N TYR A 377 -22.03 -25.10 -9.37
CA TYR A 377 -23.01 -24.32 -10.12
C TYR A 377 -22.36 -23.17 -10.91
N LEU A 378 -21.34 -22.52 -10.34
CA LEU A 378 -20.64 -21.40 -10.96
C LEU A 378 -19.81 -21.82 -12.18
N GLU A 379 -19.29 -23.05 -12.20
CA GLU A 379 -18.58 -23.63 -13.35
C GLU A 379 -19.51 -24.01 -14.52
N LEU A 380 -20.81 -24.18 -14.25
CA LEU A 380 -21.79 -24.48 -15.30
C LEU A 380 -22.04 -23.29 -16.21
N ASN A 381 -22.20 -23.56 -17.51
CA ASN A 381 -22.66 -22.55 -18.47
C ASN A 381 -24.16 -22.27 -18.32
N ARG A 382 -24.64 -21.20 -18.95
CA ARG A 382 -26.05 -20.74 -18.86
C ARG A 382 -27.09 -21.82 -19.20
N ARG A 383 -26.79 -22.76 -20.11
CA ARG A 383 -27.73 -23.84 -20.48
C ARG A 383 -27.73 -24.95 -19.44
N GLN A 384 -26.58 -25.27 -18.87
CA GLN A 384 -26.43 -26.30 -17.84
C GLN A 384 -27.05 -25.89 -16.51
N ARG A 385 -27.13 -24.58 -16.22
CA ARG A 385 -27.78 -24.03 -15.01
C ARG A 385 -29.31 -24.16 -15.00
N VAL A 386 -29.94 -24.42 -16.14
CA VAL A 386 -31.42 -24.52 -16.21
C VAL A 386 -31.90 -25.70 -15.39
N GLY A 387 -32.79 -25.44 -14.43
CA GLY A 387 -33.35 -26.46 -13.53
C GLY A 387 -32.38 -26.95 -12.46
N ARG A 388 -31.30 -26.20 -12.21
CA ARG A 388 -30.35 -26.43 -11.12
C ARG A 388 -30.54 -25.38 -10.04
N THR A 389 -30.43 -25.80 -8.77
CA THR A 389 -30.55 -24.93 -7.60
C THR A 389 -29.22 -24.96 -6.85
N PRO A 390 -28.48 -23.84 -6.77
CA PRO A 390 -27.22 -23.79 -6.03
C PRO A 390 -27.47 -23.74 -4.52
N PHE A 391 -26.63 -24.42 -3.75
CA PHE A 391 -26.65 -24.32 -2.29
C PHE A 391 -25.27 -24.05 -1.67
N ILE A 392 -25.30 -23.54 -0.45
CA ILE A 392 -24.17 -23.48 0.47
C ILE A 392 -24.47 -24.29 1.72
N GLU A 393 -23.43 -24.84 2.33
CA GLU A 393 -23.51 -25.46 3.65
C GLU A 393 -23.16 -24.44 4.72
N VAL A 394 -23.97 -24.39 5.79
CA VAL A 394 -23.78 -23.48 6.91
C VAL A 394 -24.05 -24.25 8.19
N ILE A 395 -23.19 -24.11 9.20
CA ILE A 395 -23.48 -24.64 10.54
C ILE A 395 -24.44 -23.69 11.26
N ASP A 396 -25.55 -24.25 11.74
CA ASP A 396 -26.58 -23.52 12.48
C ASP A 396 -26.16 -23.18 13.93
N CYS A 397 -27.06 -22.54 14.69
CA CYS A 397 -26.79 -22.19 16.08
C CYS A 397 -26.69 -23.40 17.04
N ASN A 398 -27.09 -24.60 16.60
CA ASN A 398 -27.02 -25.84 17.35
C ASN A 398 -25.77 -26.66 17.00
N GLY A 399 -24.96 -26.21 16.03
CA GLY A 399 -23.81 -26.96 15.54
C GLY A 399 -24.15 -28.00 14.46
N GLU A 400 -25.37 -27.97 13.92
CA GLU A 400 -25.83 -28.86 12.85
C GLU A 400 -25.64 -28.21 11.48
N THR A 401 -25.21 -29.00 10.49
CA THR A 401 -25.06 -28.53 9.11
C THR A 401 -26.42 -28.39 8.44
N ALA A 402 -26.73 -27.20 7.93
CA ALA A 402 -27.91 -26.91 7.13
C ALA A 402 -27.53 -26.46 5.71
N GLN A 403 -28.29 -26.92 4.73
CA GLN A 403 -28.13 -26.48 3.34
C GLN A 403 -29.11 -25.34 3.04
N LYS A 404 -28.58 -24.21 2.58
CA LYS A 404 -29.35 -23.02 2.21
C LYS A 404 -29.16 -22.70 0.73
N THR A 405 -30.25 -22.35 0.06
CA THR A 405 -30.19 -21.78 -1.30
C THR A 405 -30.12 -20.27 -1.21
N ALA A 406 -29.34 -19.66 -2.11
CA ALA A 406 -29.20 -18.22 -2.21
C ALA A 406 -30.10 -17.65 -3.32
N SER A 407 -30.48 -16.39 -3.21
CA SER A 407 -31.20 -15.67 -4.26
C SER A 407 -30.34 -15.48 -5.51
N ASP A 408 -30.99 -15.23 -6.66
CA ASP A 408 -30.30 -14.92 -7.92
C ASP A 408 -29.30 -13.76 -7.78
N ALA A 409 -29.61 -12.77 -6.94
CA ALA A 409 -28.73 -11.61 -6.74
C ALA A 409 -27.41 -12.02 -6.07
N VAL A 410 -27.46 -12.87 -5.04
CA VAL A 410 -26.27 -13.39 -4.37
C VAL A 410 -25.49 -14.33 -5.29
N VAL A 411 -26.16 -15.17 -6.07
CA VAL A 411 -25.51 -16.05 -7.07
C VAL A 411 -24.76 -15.22 -8.11
N VAL A 412 -25.39 -14.16 -8.65
CA VAL A 412 -24.74 -13.24 -9.61
C VAL A 412 -23.54 -12.54 -8.97
N GLN A 413 -23.67 -12.05 -7.74
CA GLN A 413 -22.57 -11.39 -7.05
C GLN A 413 -21.41 -12.36 -6.75
N THR A 414 -21.71 -13.60 -6.41
CA THR A 414 -20.70 -14.65 -6.17
C THR A 414 -19.93 -14.95 -7.46
N ALA A 415 -20.64 -15.07 -8.59
CA ALA A 415 -20.01 -15.23 -9.90
C ALA A 415 -19.12 -14.03 -10.26
N ASP A 416 -19.58 -12.81 -9.99
CA ASP A 416 -18.82 -11.58 -10.25
C ASP A 416 -17.54 -11.51 -9.42
N ARG A 417 -17.59 -11.86 -8.13
CA ARG A 417 -16.39 -11.95 -7.27
C ARG A 417 -15.41 -13.03 -7.75
N MET A 418 -15.91 -14.18 -8.18
CA MET A 418 -15.09 -15.24 -8.80
C MET A 418 -14.34 -14.74 -10.04
N HIS A 419 -15.05 -14.08 -10.96
CA HIS A 419 -14.47 -13.55 -12.19
C HIS A 419 -13.49 -12.40 -11.93
N LEU A 420 -13.81 -11.53 -10.96
CA LEU A 420 -12.90 -10.48 -10.51
C LEU A 420 -11.61 -11.09 -9.98
N TRP A 421 -11.69 -12.06 -9.06
CA TRP A 421 -10.51 -12.71 -8.49
C TRP A 421 -9.62 -13.37 -9.54
N ARG A 422 -10.20 -14.15 -10.46
CA ARG A 422 -9.46 -14.74 -11.59
C ARG A 422 -8.77 -13.67 -12.45
N THR A 423 -9.44 -12.55 -12.68
CA THR A 423 -8.85 -11.42 -13.42
C THR A 423 -7.67 -10.82 -12.65
N LEU A 424 -7.82 -10.61 -11.34
CA LEU A 424 -6.76 -10.10 -10.47
C LEU A 424 -5.55 -11.05 -10.44
N GLN A 425 -5.76 -12.36 -10.33
CA GLN A 425 -4.69 -13.36 -10.39
C GLN A 425 -3.94 -13.32 -11.73
N GLN A 426 -4.66 -13.18 -12.85
CA GLN A 426 -4.06 -13.10 -14.18
C GLN A 426 -3.20 -11.85 -14.36
N ILE A 427 -3.65 -10.70 -13.88
CA ILE A 427 -2.88 -9.45 -13.99
C ILE A 427 -1.67 -9.41 -13.05
N ALA A 428 -1.75 -10.10 -11.91
CA ALA A 428 -0.64 -10.31 -10.98
C ALA A 428 0.33 -11.43 -11.45
N GLY A 429 -0.03 -12.17 -12.50
CA GLY A 429 0.81 -13.22 -13.09
C GLY A 429 0.79 -14.57 -12.35
N ILE A 430 -0.16 -14.80 -11.45
CA ILE A 430 -0.29 -16.04 -10.64
C ILE A 430 -0.91 -17.17 -11.49
N ASP A 431 -2.10 -16.94 -12.04
CA ASP A 431 -2.84 -17.94 -12.83
C ASP A 431 -2.93 -17.49 -14.30
N ASN A 432 -1.79 -17.45 -15.00
CA ASN A 432 -1.75 -16.98 -16.39
C ASN A 432 -1.87 -18.15 -17.39
N PRO A 433 -2.95 -18.23 -18.19
CA PRO A 433 -3.17 -19.33 -19.13
C PRO A 433 -2.07 -19.47 -20.19
N HIS A 434 -1.42 -18.36 -20.60
CA HIS A 434 -0.34 -18.41 -21.57
C HIS A 434 0.94 -19.00 -20.97
N ILE A 435 1.22 -18.73 -19.69
CA ILE A 435 2.34 -19.33 -18.97
C ILE A 435 2.08 -20.83 -18.80
N GLN A 436 0.85 -21.21 -18.43
CA GLN A 436 0.47 -22.62 -18.34
C GLN A 436 0.60 -23.34 -19.68
N GLN A 437 0.09 -22.77 -20.78
CA GLN A 437 0.24 -23.33 -22.12
C GLN A 437 1.72 -23.45 -22.54
N ALA A 438 2.53 -22.43 -22.25
CA ALA A 438 3.97 -22.48 -22.52
C ALA A 438 4.66 -23.56 -21.69
N HIS A 439 4.31 -23.69 -20.41
CA HIS A 439 4.81 -24.74 -19.52
C HIS A 439 4.40 -26.12 -20.02
N THR A 440 3.13 -26.34 -20.36
CA THR A 440 2.64 -27.61 -20.93
C THR A 440 3.36 -27.94 -22.24
N LYS A 441 3.56 -26.94 -23.11
CA LYS A 441 4.28 -27.13 -24.39
C LYS A 441 5.75 -27.48 -24.17
N LEU A 442 6.45 -26.74 -23.30
CA LEU A 442 7.85 -27.03 -22.95
C LEU A 442 7.98 -28.41 -22.29
N HIS A 443 7.04 -28.77 -21.42
CA HIS A 443 7.01 -30.08 -20.79
C HIS A 443 6.70 -31.20 -21.79
N ALA A 444 5.89 -30.94 -22.82
CA ALA A 444 5.65 -31.89 -23.90
C ALA A 444 6.88 -32.04 -24.83
N GLU A 445 7.57 -30.93 -25.14
CA GLU A 445 8.73 -30.92 -26.03
C GLU A 445 10.00 -31.47 -25.37
N PHE A 446 10.23 -31.16 -24.08
CA PHE A 446 11.46 -31.48 -23.37
C PHE A 446 11.28 -32.44 -22.19
N GLY A 447 10.06 -32.66 -21.71
CA GLY A 447 9.81 -33.52 -20.54
C GLY A 447 10.30 -34.94 -20.77
N VAL A 448 10.03 -35.52 -21.95
CA VAL A 448 10.54 -36.86 -22.33
C VAL A 448 12.07 -36.92 -22.30
N HIS A 449 12.75 -35.83 -22.68
CA HIS A 449 14.21 -35.78 -22.67
C HIS A 449 14.75 -35.66 -21.25
N VAL A 450 14.12 -34.84 -20.40
CA VAL A 450 14.48 -34.69 -18.99
C VAL A 450 14.24 -35.98 -18.21
N ASP A 451 13.11 -36.65 -18.43
CA ASP A 451 12.77 -37.92 -17.78
C ASP A 451 13.73 -39.03 -18.24
N SER A 452 14.04 -39.09 -19.54
CA SER A 452 15.04 -40.02 -20.07
C SER A 452 16.44 -39.77 -19.50
N LEU A 453 16.85 -38.51 -19.32
CA LEU A 453 18.12 -38.16 -18.68
C LEU A 453 18.14 -38.57 -17.21
N LYS A 454 17.04 -38.37 -16.48
CA LYS A 454 16.92 -38.82 -15.08
C LYS A 454 17.02 -40.34 -14.98
N GLU A 455 16.29 -41.09 -15.81
CA GLU A 455 16.36 -42.55 -15.86
C GLU A 455 17.77 -43.04 -16.20
N GLN A 456 18.45 -42.40 -17.15
CA GLN A 456 19.85 -42.72 -17.49
C GLN A 456 20.79 -42.45 -16.32
N MET A 457 20.63 -41.32 -15.63
CA MET A 457 21.42 -41.00 -14.44
C MET A 457 21.18 -42.00 -13.31
N GLU A 458 19.92 -42.38 -13.05
CA GLU A 458 19.56 -43.37 -12.03
C GLU A 458 20.11 -44.76 -12.37
N ALA A 459 20.04 -45.16 -13.65
CA ALA A 459 20.63 -46.40 -14.16
C ALA A 459 22.16 -46.39 -14.06
N GLU A 460 22.82 -45.27 -14.36
CA GLU A 460 24.26 -45.12 -14.18
C GLU A 460 24.66 -45.19 -12.70
N THR A 461 23.91 -44.54 -11.80
CA THR A 461 24.19 -44.59 -10.36
C THR A 461 24.04 -46.01 -9.80
N THR A 462 22.97 -46.71 -10.15
CA THR A 462 22.75 -48.11 -9.73
C THR A 462 23.79 -49.06 -10.32
N CYS A 463 24.20 -48.85 -11.57
CA CYS A 463 25.30 -49.60 -12.18
C CYS A 463 26.64 -49.35 -11.45
N ARG A 464 26.96 -48.10 -11.11
CA ARG A 464 28.17 -47.75 -10.34
C ARG A 464 28.15 -48.38 -8.94
N GLU A 465 27.00 -48.36 -8.26
CA GLU A 465 26.84 -48.99 -6.95
C GLU A 465 27.03 -50.51 -7.02
N GLN A 466 26.38 -51.19 -7.97
CA GLN A 466 26.55 -52.63 -8.17
C GLN A 466 28.00 -53.00 -8.50
N THR A 467 28.67 -52.19 -9.32
CA THR A 467 30.07 -52.42 -9.69
C THR A 467 31.00 -52.23 -8.48
N ALA A 468 30.77 -51.21 -7.67
CA ALA A 468 31.52 -50.97 -6.43
C ALA A 468 31.32 -52.10 -5.41
N VAL A 469 30.08 -52.60 -5.26
CA VAL A 469 29.77 -53.75 -4.39
C VAL A 469 30.46 -55.02 -4.91
N ALA A 470 30.38 -55.30 -6.20
CA ALA A 470 31.03 -56.47 -6.80
C ALA A 470 32.56 -56.41 -6.64
N GLU A 471 33.18 -55.24 -6.82
CA GLU A 471 34.61 -55.05 -6.61
C GLU A 471 35.01 -55.20 -5.13
N ALA A 472 34.20 -54.67 -4.21
CA ALA A 472 34.40 -54.86 -2.77
C ALA A 472 34.31 -56.34 -2.37
N VAL A 473 33.33 -57.08 -2.90
CA VAL A 473 33.19 -58.53 -2.68
C VAL A 473 34.40 -59.28 -3.25
N ARG A 474 34.86 -58.96 -4.46
CA ARG A 474 36.07 -59.58 -5.06
C ARG A 474 37.32 -59.35 -4.20
N ARG A 475 37.53 -58.12 -3.72
CA ARG A 475 38.64 -57.79 -2.81
C ARG A 475 38.54 -58.54 -1.49
N PHE A 476 37.33 -58.66 -0.94
CA PHE A 476 37.09 -59.39 0.31
C PHE A 476 37.35 -60.90 0.15
N VAL A 477 36.87 -61.50 -0.93
CA VAL A 477 37.11 -62.93 -1.23
C VAL A 477 38.60 -63.19 -1.46
N ALA A 478 39.29 -62.37 -2.26
CA ALA A 478 40.72 -62.50 -2.48
C ALA A 478 41.54 -62.39 -1.18
N HIS A 479 41.11 -61.51 -0.26
CA HIS A 479 41.77 -61.37 1.04
C HIS A 479 41.58 -62.59 1.96
N LEU A 480 40.43 -63.26 1.87
CA LEU A 480 40.11 -64.44 2.67
C LEU A 480 40.69 -65.74 2.11
N THR A 481 40.77 -65.88 0.79
CA THR A 481 41.17 -67.14 0.12
C THR A 481 42.62 -67.16 -0.37
N GLY A 482 43.28 -66.00 -0.46
CA GLY A 482 44.64 -65.87 -0.96
C GLY A 482 44.78 -66.10 -2.48
N VAL A 483 43.66 -66.12 -3.20
CA VAL A 483 43.60 -66.29 -4.67
C VAL A 483 43.63 -64.91 -5.33
N ASP A 484 44.38 -64.77 -6.43
CA ASP A 484 44.55 -63.53 -7.17
C ASP A 484 43.18 -63.03 -7.70
N PRO A 485 42.81 -61.75 -7.54
CA PRO A 485 41.47 -61.25 -7.88
C PRO A 485 41.08 -61.44 -9.36
N SER A 486 42.05 -61.65 -10.24
CA SER A 486 41.86 -61.88 -11.68
C SER A 486 41.29 -63.25 -12.04
N GLU A 487 41.29 -64.23 -11.13
CA GLU A 487 40.76 -65.58 -11.38
C GLU A 487 39.33 -65.79 -10.87
N ILE A 488 38.76 -64.81 -10.18
CA ILE A 488 37.44 -64.92 -9.54
C ILE A 488 36.37 -64.40 -10.50
N ASN A 489 35.77 -65.31 -11.27
CA ASN A 489 34.66 -64.99 -12.16
C ASN A 489 33.33 -65.05 -11.37
N VAL A 490 32.92 -63.94 -10.79
CA VAL A 490 31.57 -63.78 -10.25
C VAL A 490 30.72 -63.15 -11.36
N SER A 491 30.08 -64.02 -12.14
CA SER A 491 29.05 -63.66 -13.12
C SER A 491 27.76 -63.26 -12.43
#